data_AF-A0A2H5X0V2-F1
#
_entry.id   AF-A0A2H5X0V2-F1
#
_cell.length_a   1.000
_cell.length_b   1.000
_cell.length_c   1.000
_cell.angle_alpha   90.00
_cell.angle_beta   90.00
_cell.angle_gamma   90.00
#
_symmetry.space_group_name_H-M   'P 1'
#
loop_
_entity.id
_entity.type
_entity.pdbx_description
1 polymer ?
#
loop_
_entity_poly.entity_id
_entity_poly.type
_entity_poly.pdbx_seq_one_letter_code
_entity_poly.pdbx_strand_id
1 'polypeptide(L)'
;MAFKQSFSWWCFAGRPDIGGDAAKLLKGAKAIGYDGVDLVPTDILDLVKEHGLEIASYVGHASLTDGLNRRENHQRIVDELHRNIELAKKYNIPNLVCFSGNRGGLDDERGAEITAEGLKLVAKAAEEAGVLLVVELLNSKVDHKDYQCDRTAWGVKVCQMVGSPAVKLLYDIYHMQIMEGDIIRTIRENIRWIGHFHTAGNPGRNDMDETQELYYPAIARAIKETGYDRWVGHEFIPKGNDTFAALRRAYEQFKV
;
A
#
# COMPACT_ATOMS: atom_id res chain seq x y z
N MET A 1 -12.77 12.73 11.02
CA MET A 1 -11.93 12.90 9.82
C MET A 1 -12.18 11.72 8.90
N ALA A 2 -12.10 11.93 7.58
CA ALA A 2 -12.48 10.92 6.59
C ALA A 2 -11.50 9.75 6.56
N PHE A 3 -10.20 9.97 6.57
CA PHE A 3 -9.16 8.94 6.65
C PHE A 3 -7.85 9.61 7.08
N LYS A 4 -6.87 8.84 7.54
CA LYS A 4 -5.52 9.30 7.85
C LYS A 4 -4.64 9.33 6.59
N GLN A 5 -3.64 10.20 6.58
CA GLN A 5 -2.70 10.30 5.46
C GLN A 5 -1.27 9.93 5.87
N SER A 6 -0.61 9.13 5.03
CA SER A 6 0.78 8.68 5.18
C SER A 6 1.58 8.89 3.90
N PHE A 7 2.90 8.67 3.95
CA PHE A 7 3.77 8.69 2.79
C PHE A 7 4.74 7.50 2.84
N SER A 8 5.12 6.96 1.68
CA SER A 8 6.07 5.83 1.62
C SER A 8 7.50 6.28 1.85
N TRP A 9 8.13 5.75 2.88
CA TRP A 9 9.47 6.14 3.34
C TRP A 9 10.51 6.18 2.22
N TRP A 10 10.57 5.10 1.43
CA TRP A 10 11.60 4.88 0.42
C TRP A 10 11.57 5.92 -0.70
N CYS A 11 10.43 6.56 -0.96
CA CYS A 11 10.31 7.60 -1.98
C CYS A 11 11.04 8.90 -1.62
N PHE A 12 11.24 9.16 -0.32
CA PHE A 12 11.70 10.47 0.18
C PHE A 12 13.00 10.40 0.99
N ALA A 13 13.27 9.30 1.69
CA ALA A 13 14.42 9.23 2.61
C ALA A 13 15.79 9.43 1.94
N GLY A 14 15.94 8.96 0.70
CA GLY A 14 17.17 9.08 -0.08
C GLY A 14 17.31 10.39 -0.86
N ARG A 15 16.35 11.31 -0.75
CA ARG A 15 16.33 12.57 -1.50
C ARG A 15 17.52 13.48 -1.10
N PRO A 16 18.22 14.13 -2.04
CA PRO A 16 19.39 14.97 -1.73
C PRO A 16 19.11 16.08 -0.72
N ASP A 17 17.93 16.70 -0.77
CA ASP A 17 17.51 17.76 0.14
C ASP A 17 17.14 17.24 1.54
N ILE A 18 16.87 15.94 1.69
CA ILE A 18 16.75 15.27 3.00
C ILE A 18 18.13 14.89 3.52
N GLY A 19 19.04 14.46 2.65
CA GLY A 19 20.44 14.19 3.00
C GLY A 19 20.64 12.98 3.92
N GLY A 20 19.71 12.01 3.90
CA GLY A 20 19.72 10.86 4.80
C GLY A 20 19.31 11.16 6.25
N ASP A 21 18.90 12.39 6.55
CA ASP A 21 18.41 12.77 7.88
C ASP A 21 16.95 12.34 8.06
N ALA A 22 16.79 11.16 8.69
CA ALA A 22 15.50 10.58 9.01
C ALA A 22 14.61 11.51 9.86
N ALA A 23 15.19 12.14 10.89
CA ALA A 23 14.46 13.02 11.80
C ALA A 23 13.96 14.28 11.08
N LYS A 24 14.77 14.84 10.17
CA LYS A 24 14.37 15.97 9.31
C LYS A 24 13.14 15.63 8.47
N LEU A 25 13.12 14.47 7.81
CA LEU A 25 11.99 14.03 7.00
C LEU A 25 10.73 13.86 7.85
N LEU A 26 10.83 13.12 8.97
CA LEU A 26 9.70 12.87 9.88
C LEU A 26 9.13 14.16 10.45
N LYS A 27 9.99 15.05 10.97
CA LYS A 27 9.58 16.34 11.52
C LYS A 27 8.90 17.22 10.47
N GLY A 28 9.45 17.27 9.25
CA GLY A 28 8.89 18.07 8.18
C GLY A 28 7.54 17.53 7.68
N ALA A 29 7.40 16.21 7.55
CA ALA A 29 6.12 15.59 7.22
C ALA A 29 5.06 15.82 8.31
N LYS A 30 5.43 15.68 9.59
CA LYS A 30 4.52 15.99 10.71
C LYS A 30 4.06 17.45 10.68
N ALA A 31 4.96 18.39 10.36
CA ALA A 31 4.62 19.81 10.24
C ALA A 31 3.70 20.15 9.05
N ILE A 32 3.64 19.29 8.02
CA ILE A 32 2.67 19.41 6.92
C ILE A 32 1.28 18.97 7.36
N GLY A 33 1.20 17.96 8.24
CA GLY A 33 -0.06 17.40 8.76
C GLY A 33 -0.22 15.90 8.54
N TYR A 34 0.81 15.20 8.09
CA TYR A 34 0.76 13.74 7.95
C TYR A 34 0.53 13.06 9.31
N ASP A 35 -0.23 11.98 9.27
CA ASP A 35 -0.54 11.15 10.43
C ASP A 35 0.49 10.03 10.60
N GLY A 36 1.09 9.55 9.51
CA GLY A 36 2.00 8.42 9.55
C GLY A 36 2.91 8.25 8.34
N VAL A 37 3.58 7.10 8.31
CA VAL A 37 4.55 6.71 7.29
C VAL A 37 4.31 5.25 6.89
N ASP A 38 4.45 4.95 5.61
CA ASP A 38 4.37 3.61 5.04
C ASP A 38 5.77 3.03 4.82
N LEU A 39 5.89 1.70 4.96
CA LEU A 39 7.04 0.90 4.51
C LEU A 39 8.39 1.39 5.07
N VAL A 40 8.40 1.78 6.34
CA VAL A 40 9.62 2.19 7.06
C VAL A 40 10.52 0.99 7.36
N PRO A 41 11.86 1.15 7.30
CA PRO A 41 12.80 0.17 7.83
C PRO A 41 12.63 -0.11 9.34
N THR A 42 12.98 -1.33 9.78
CA THR A 42 12.84 -1.76 11.18
C THR A 42 13.59 -0.86 12.16
N ASP A 43 14.76 -0.38 11.77
CA ASP A 43 15.69 0.38 12.61
C ASP A 43 15.21 1.82 12.91
N ILE A 44 14.17 2.29 12.23
CA ILE A 44 13.61 3.63 12.47
C ILE A 44 12.18 3.62 13.06
N LEU A 45 11.61 2.45 13.37
CA LEU A 45 10.24 2.34 13.89
C LEU A 45 10.03 3.16 15.17
N ASP A 46 10.98 3.13 16.09
CA ASP A 46 10.94 3.92 17.33
C ASP A 46 11.03 5.43 17.02
N LEU A 47 11.93 5.82 16.10
CA LEU A 47 12.12 7.22 15.69
C LEU A 47 10.84 7.83 15.08
N VAL A 48 10.08 7.05 14.31
CA VAL A 48 8.78 7.47 13.75
C VAL A 48 7.81 7.84 14.88
N LYS A 49 7.71 6.99 15.91
CA LYS A 49 6.84 7.22 17.08
C LYS A 49 7.29 8.43 17.91
N GLU A 50 8.59 8.58 18.12
CA GLU A 50 9.18 9.73 18.83
C GLU A 50 8.83 11.07 18.15
N HIS A 51 8.66 11.08 16.83
CA HIS A 51 8.25 12.27 16.06
C HIS A 51 6.73 12.44 15.96
N GLY A 52 5.94 11.65 16.70
CA GLY A 52 4.49 11.77 16.76
C GLY A 52 3.77 11.32 15.49
N LEU A 53 4.39 10.43 14.71
CA LEU A 53 3.81 9.79 13.54
C LEU A 53 3.47 8.32 13.86
N GLU A 54 2.45 7.79 13.20
CA GLU A 54 2.12 6.37 13.20
C GLU A 54 2.81 5.64 12.03
N ILE A 55 2.82 4.31 12.08
CA ILE A 55 3.29 3.48 10.98
C ILE A 55 2.04 2.89 10.33
N ALA A 56 1.72 3.36 9.13
CA ALA A 56 0.46 3.05 8.44
C ALA A 56 0.49 1.67 7.79
N SER A 57 1.65 1.26 7.27
CA SER A 57 1.89 -0.09 6.76
C SER A 57 3.34 -0.50 6.93
N TYR A 58 3.56 -1.81 6.92
CA TYR A 58 4.88 -2.42 6.97
C TYR A 58 4.95 -3.61 6.00
N VAL A 59 6.15 -3.98 5.57
CA VAL A 59 6.31 -5.13 4.68
C VAL A 59 5.88 -6.42 5.39
N GLY A 60 4.93 -7.15 4.80
CA GLY A 60 4.43 -8.41 5.36
C GLY A 60 5.42 -9.55 5.16
N HIS A 61 5.96 -9.66 3.95
CA HIS A 61 6.93 -10.69 3.59
C HIS A 61 7.79 -10.23 2.39
N ALA A 62 8.95 -10.86 2.23
CA ALA A 62 9.71 -10.80 0.99
C ALA A 62 9.26 -11.94 0.05
N SER A 63 9.51 -11.91 -1.26
CA SER A 63 9.79 -10.71 -2.05
C SER A 63 8.57 -10.38 -2.90
N LEU A 64 8.62 -9.26 -3.63
CA LEU A 64 7.55 -8.86 -4.55
C LEU A 64 7.34 -9.88 -5.68
N THR A 65 8.42 -10.41 -6.26
CA THR A 65 8.37 -11.29 -7.44
C THR A 65 8.23 -12.77 -7.07
N ASP A 66 8.72 -13.15 -5.89
CA ASP A 66 8.63 -14.49 -5.31
C ASP A 66 7.61 -14.49 -4.15
N GLY A 67 6.33 -14.66 -4.52
CA GLY A 67 5.20 -14.38 -3.66
C GLY A 67 4.27 -15.56 -3.40
N LEU A 68 3.07 -15.23 -2.93
CA LEU A 68 2.04 -16.17 -2.46
C LEU A 68 1.44 -17.06 -3.56
N ASN A 69 1.64 -16.77 -4.84
CA ASN A 69 1.13 -17.55 -5.97
C ASN A 69 1.92 -18.86 -6.22
N ARG A 70 2.86 -19.20 -5.34
CA ARG A 70 3.68 -20.42 -5.35
C ARG A 70 3.65 -21.12 -4.00
N ARG A 71 3.28 -22.41 -3.97
CA ARG A 71 3.15 -23.17 -2.71
C ARG A 71 4.48 -23.39 -2.02
N GLU A 72 5.53 -23.55 -2.80
CA GLU A 72 6.91 -23.68 -2.32
C GLU A 72 7.37 -22.47 -1.48
N ASN A 73 6.75 -21.30 -1.66
CA ASN A 73 7.05 -20.10 -0.88
C ASN A 73 6.23 -19.98 0.40
N HIS A 74 5.12 -20.72 0.52
CA HIS A 74 4.13 -20.51 1.59
C HIS A 74 4.75 -20.64 2.97
N GLN A 75 5.56 -21.68 3.23
CA GLN A 75 6.16 -21.86 4.55
C GLN A 75 7.03 -20.66 4.95
N ARG A 76 7.90 -20.22 4.05
CA ARG A 76 8.76 -19.04 4.27
C ARG A 76 7.93 -17.78 4.53
N ILE A 77 6.92 -17.54 3.70
CA ILE A 77 6.04 -16.36 3.80
C ILE A 77 5.21 -16.39 5.08
N VAL A 78 4.68 -17.54 5.47
CA VAL A 78 3.92 -17.73 6.72
C VAL A 78 4.80 -17.41 7.93
N ASP A 79 6.04 -17.89 7.95
CA ASP A 79 6.98 -17.62 9.04
C ASP A 79 7.34 -16.13 9.13
N GLU A 80 7.53 -15.47 7.98
CA GLU A 80 7.75 -14.02 7.89
C GLU A 80 6.54 -13.22 8.39
N LEU A 81 5.34 -13.58 7.94
CA LEU A 81 4.09 -12.93 8.34
C LEU A 81 3.81 -13.08 9.83
N HIS A 82 4.02 -14.27 10.42
CA HIS A 82 3.86 -14.42 11.87
C HIS A 82 4.81 -13.52 12.67
N ARG A 83 6.08 -13.41 12.26
CA ARG A 83 7.03 -12.47 12.89
C ARG A 83 6.56 -11.01 12.75
N ASN A 84 6.11 -10.64 11.55
CA ASN A 84 5.69 -9.27 11.26
C ASN A 84 4.32 -8.92 11.87
N ILE A 85 3.44 -9.90 12.13
CA ILE A 85 2.20 -9.71 12.90
C ILE A 85 2.54 -9.35 14.36
N GLU A 86 3.50 -10.03 14.98
CA GLU A 86 3.93 -9.68 16.34
C GLU A 86 4.59 -8.31 16.40
N LEU A 87 5.38 -7.95 15.38
CA LEU A 87 5.92 -6.60 15.23
C LEU A 87 4.82 -5.56 15.07
N ALA A 88 3.82 -5.86 14.22
CA ALA A 88 2.68 -4.99 13.97
C ALA A 88 1.88 -4.73 15.24
N LYS A 89 1.64 -5.76 16.07
CA LYS A 89 1.03 -5.60 17.41
C LYS A 89 1.85 -4.68 18.30
N LYS A 90 3.17 -4.88 18.38
CA LYS A 90 4.07 -4.05 19.20
C LYS A 90 3.99 -2.56 18.82
N TYR A 91 3.94 -2.26 17.53
CA TYR A 91 3.99 -0.89 17.00
C TYR A 91 2.63 -0.29 16.62
N ASN A 92 1.54 -1.04 16.81
CA ASN A 92 0.19 -0.69 16.35
C ASN A 92 0.15 -0.40 14.84
N ILE A 93 0.75 -1.29 14.04
CA ILE A 93 0.77 -1.19 12.58
C ILE A 93 -0.48 -1.89 12.03
N PRO A 94 -1.37 -1.18 11.33
CA PRO A 94 -2.65 -1.77 10.93
C PRO A 94 -2.57 -2.63 9.66
N ASN A 95 -1.53 -2.46 8.83
CA ASN A 95 -1.43 -3.12 7.53
C ASN A 95 -0.06 -3.79 7.32
N LEU A 96 -0.07 -5.04 6.86
CA LEU A 96 1.08 -5.76 6.35
C LEU A 96 0.93 -5.99 4.84
N VAL A 97 1.85 -5.42 4.07
CA VAL A 97 1.83 -5.49 2.60
C VAL A 97 2.29 -6.86 2.13
N CYS A 98 1.44 -7.53 1.36
CA CYS A 98 1.66 -8.87 0.83
C CYS A 98 1.69 -8.85 -0.70
N PHE A 99 2.42 -9.78 -1.29
CA PHE A 99 2.64 -9.83 -2.74
C PHE A 99 2.22 -11.18 -3.32
N SER A 100 1.55 -11.14 -4.47
CA SER A 100 1.22 -12.37 -5.21
C SER A 100 2.46 -13.04 -5.78
N GLY A 101 3.43 -12.27 -6.29
CA GLY A 101 4.51 -12.78 -7.12
C GLY A 101 4.23 -12.68 -8.62
N ASN A 102 5.23 -13.03 -9.42
CA ASN A 102 5.13 -13.09 -10.88
C ASN A 102 4.42 -14.37 -11.34
N ARG A 103 3.70 -14.30 -12.47
CA ARG A 103 2.95 -15.43 -13.03
C ARG A 103 3.88 -16.58 -13.37
N GLY A 104 5.02 -16.32 -14.03
CA GLY A 104 5.93 -17.38 -14.49
C GLY A 104 5.20 -18.51 -15.22
N GLY A 105 4.25 -18.15 -16.11
CA GLY A 105 3.41 -19.09 -16.86
C GLY A 105 2.19 -19.66 -16.11
N LEU A 106 1.95 -19.26 -14.86
CA LEU A 106 0.76 -19.65 -14.10
C LEU A 106 -0.46 -18.86 -14.58
N ASP A 107 -1.58 -19.55 -14.80
CA ASP A 107 -2.85 -18.91 -15.14
C ASP A 107 -3.46 -18.18 -13.93
N ASP A 108 -4.33 -17.21 -14.21
CA ASP A 108 -4.89 -16.33 -13.19
C ASP A 108 -5.79 -17.05 -12.18
N GLU A 109 -6.59 -18.04 -12.59
CA GLU A 109 -7.46 -18.76 -11.64
C GLU A 109 -6.62 -19.60 -10.68
N ARG A 110 -5.65 -20.35 -11.20
CA ARG A 110 -4.75 -21.15 -10.37
C ARG A 110 -3.88 -20.29 -9.47
N GLY A 111 -3.39 -19.16 -9.98
CA GLY A 111 -2.66 -18.17 -9.18
C GLY A 111 -3.48 -17.64 -8.01
N ALA A 112 -4.77 -17.34 -8.23
CA ALA A 112 -5.67 -16.85 -7.19
C ALA A 112 -5.92 -17.91 -6.11
N GLU A 113 -6.17 -19.16 -6.51
CA GLU A 113 -6.34 -20.29 -5.60
C GLU A 113 -5.11 -20.47 -4.70
N ILE A 114 -3.91 -20.53 -5.28
CA ILE A 114 -2.66 -20.74 -4.54
C ILE A 114 -2.38 -19.56 -3.60
N THR A 115 -2.62 -18.33 -4.06
CA THR A 115 -2.47 -17.14 -3.21
C THR A 115 -3.43 -17.18 -2.01
N ALA A 116 -4.68 -17.54 -2.24
CA ALA A 116 -5.67 -17.66 -1.18
C ALA A 116 -5.35 -18.80 -0.19
N GLU A 117 -4.82 -19.92 -0.66
CA GLU A 117 -4.32 -21.00 0.22
C GLU A 117 -3.25 -20.49 1.19
N GLY A 118 -2.24 -19.77 0.69
CA GLY A 118 -1.17 -19.22 1.53
C GLY A 118 -1.67 -18.20 2.56
N LEU A 119 -2.56 -17.29 2.14
CA LEU A 119 -3.15 -16.28 3.04
C LEU A 119 -4.05 -16.91 4.11
N LYS A 120 -4.79 -17.99 3.80
CA LYS A 120 -5.62 -18.70 4.79
C LYS A 120 -4.82 -19.24 5.97
N LEU A 121 -3.56 -19.60 5.76
CA LEU A 121 -2.71 -20.15 6.82
C LEU A 121 -2.44 -19.13 7.95
N VAL A 122 -2.50 -17.83 7.64
CA VAL A 122 -2.18 -16.73 8.57
C VAL A 122 -3.36 -15.80 8.86
N ALA A 123 -4.45 -15.90 8.10
CA ALA A 123 -5.61 -15.02 8.22
C ALA A 123 -6.18 -14.94 9.65
N LYS A 124 -6.33 -16.07 10.33
CA LYS A 124 -6.82 -16.11 11.71
C LYS A 124 -5.90 -15.36 12.68
N ALA A 125 -4.58 -15.53 12.54
CA ALA A 125 -3.62 -14.83 13.40
C ALA A 125 -3.65 -13.31 13.14
N ALA A 126 -3.82 -12.89 11.89
CA ALA A 126 -4.00 -11.49 11.53
C ALA A 126 -5.31 -10.90 12.11
N GLU A 127 -6.42 -11.64 12.05
CA GLU A 127 -7.69 -11.26 12.69
C GLU A 127 -7.54 -11.06 14.20
N GLU A 128 -6.98 -12.04 14.90
CA GLU A 128 -6.76 -11.98 16.36
C GLU A 128 -5.83 -10.83 16.76
N ALA A 129 -4.90 -10.46 15.88
CA ALA A 129 -3.99 -9.34 16.06
C ALA A 129 -4.61 -7.97 15.71
N GLY A 130 -5.78 -7.94 15.04
CA GLY A 130 -6.35 -6.71 14.50
C GLY A 130 -5.54 -6.08 13.35
N VAL A 131 -4.78 -6.91 12.62
CA VAL A 131 -3.90 -6.49 11.52
C VAL A 131 -4.49 -6.93 10.18
N LEU A 132 -4.43 -6.08 9.17
CA LEU A 132 -4.78 -6.44 7.80
C LEU A 132 -3.58 -6.98 7.03
N LEU A 133 -3.78 -8.09 6.32
CA LEU A 133 -2.92 -8.52 5.23
C LEU A 133 -3.45 -7.87 3.94
N VAL A 134 -2.72 -6.88 3.43
CA VAL A 134 -3.14 -6.12 2.24
C VAL A 134 -2.35 -6.60 1.02
N VAL A 135 -3.02 -7.27 0.09
CA VAL A 135 -2.41 -7.74 -1.16
C VAL A 135 -2.32 -6.56 -2.12
N GLU A 136 -1.11 -6.19 -2.53
CA GLU A 136 -0.89 -5.02 -3.36
C GLU A 136 -1.18 -5.27 -4.84
N LEU A 137 -1.96 -4.36 -5.42
CA LEU A 137 -2.26 -4.33 -6.84
C LEU A 137 -1.16 -3.55 -7.58
N LEU A 138 -0.39 -4.22 -8.45
CA LEU A 138 0.72 -3.62 -9.19
C LEU A 138 0.52 -3.74 -10.70
N ASN A 139 0.90 -2.72 -11.48
CA ASN A 139 0.73 -2.79 -12.93
C ASN A 139 1.76 -3.74 -13.56
N SER A 140 1.30 -4.60 -14.48
CA SER A 140 2.16 -5.48 -15.26
C SER A 140 2.52 -4.93 -16.64
N LYS A 141 1.96 -3.77 -16.99
CA LYS A 141 2.14 -3.11 -18.29
C LYS A 141 3.43 -2.31 -18.37
N VAL A 142 3.82 -1.63 -17.29
CA VAL A 142 4.94 -0.67 -17.29
C VAL A 142 6.04 -1.10 -16.31
N ASP A 143 5.68 -1.33 -15.04
CA ASP A 143 6.69 -1.43 -13.97
C ASP A 143 6.98 -2.87 -13.53
N HIS A 144 5.95 -3.70 -13.40
CA HIS A 144 6.06 -5.04 -12.84
C HIS A 144 5.64 -6.10 -13.84
N LYS A 145 6.34 -6.16 -14.98
CA LYS A 145 6.07 -7.15 -16.03
C LYS A 145 5.91 -8.53 -15.43
N ASP A 146 4.84 -9.22 -15.84
CA ASP A 146 4.47 -10.56 -15.37
C ASP A 146 3.90 -10.63 -13.93
N TYR A 147 3.61 -9.53 -13.24
CA TYR A 147 3.00 -9.58 -11.90
C TYR A 147 1.57 -10.12 -11.91
N GLN A 148 1.24 -11.07 -11.02
CA GLN A 148 -0.05 -11.78 -11.05
C GLN A 148 -1.24 -10.94 -10.56
N CYS A 149 -1.11 -10.23 -9.43
CA CYS A 149 -2.17 -9.40 -8.87
C CYS A 149 -2.21 -8.02 -9.53
N ASP A 150 -2.39 -7.98 -10.85
CA ASP A 150 -2.36 -6.77 -11.67
C ASP A 150 -3.74 -6.23 -12.06
N ARG A 151 -4.80 -6.84 -11.51
CA ARG A 151 -6.19 -6.45 -11.74
C ARG A 151 -7.03 -6.49 -10.48
N THR A 152 -7.92 -5.50 -10.31
CA THR A 152 -8.79 -5.40 -9.12
C THR A 152 -9.64 -6.65 -8.95
N ALA A 153 -10.25 -7.14 -10.04
CA ALA A 153 -11.11 -8.32 -10.01
C ALA A 153 -10.38 -9.58 -9.53
N TRP A 154 -9.10 -9.72 -9.89
CA TRP A 154 -8.27 -10.84 -9.44
C TRP A 154 -8.01 -10.76 -7.94
N GLY A 155 -7.61 -9.59 -7.44
CA GLY A 155 -7.41 -9.37 -6.01
C GLY A 155 -8.68 -9.61 -5.20
N VAL A 156 -9.82 -9.12 -5.67
CA VAL A 156 -11.12 -9.35 -5.03
C VAL A 156 -11.48 -10.84 -4.98
N LYS A 157 -11.21 -11.59 -6.07
CA LYS A 157 -11.39 -13.05 -6.11
C LYS A 157 -10.56 -13.73 -5.01
N VAL A 158 -9.30 -13.32 -4.82
CA VAL A 158 -8.45 -13.84 -3.72
C VAL A 158 -9.06 -13.53 -2.35
N CYS A 159 -9.46 -12.28 -2.08
CA CYS A 159 -10.11 -11.93 -0.81
C CYS A 159 -11.38 -12.75 -0.54
N GLN A 160 -12.20 -12.98 -1.57
CA GLN A 160 -13.40 -13.82 -1.48
C GLN A 160 -13.05 -15.28 -1.16
N MET A 161 -12.05 -15.84 -1.84
CA MET A 161 -11.59 -17.21 -1.62
C MET A 161 -11.04 -17.41 -0.22
N VAL A 162 -10.30 -16.42 0.32
CA VAL A 162 -9.82 -16.46 1.71
C VAL A 162 -10.99 -16.40 2.69
N GLY A 163 -11.96 -15.51 2.45
CA GLY A 163 -13.17 -15.40 3.27
C GLY A 163 -12.93 -14.77 4.66
N SER A 164 -11.80 -14.08 4.84
CA SER A 164 -11.41 -13.41 6.10
C SER A 164 -11.54 -11.90 5.99
N PRO A 165 -12.07 -11.20 7.02
CA PRO A 165 -12.08 -9.73 7.06
C PRO A 165 -10.68 -9.12 7.20
N ALA A 166 -9.67 -9.90 7.63
CA ALA A 166 -8.29 -9.45 7.76
C ALA A 166 -7.52 -9.47 6.43
N VAL A 167 -8.06 -10.06 5.36
CA VAL A 167 -7.41 -10.03 4.05
C VAL A 167 -8.12 -9.03 3.14
N LYS A 168 -7.37 -8.01 2.72
CA LYS A 168 -7.85 -6.90 1.90
C LYS A 168 -6.85 -6.59 0.79
N LEU A 169 -7.17 -5.59 -0.02
CA LEU A 169 -6.32 -5.07 -1.07
C LEU A 169 -5.62 -3.80 -0.60
N LEU A 170 -4.35 -3.66 -0.97
CA LEU A 170 -3.73 -2.35 -1.11
C LEU A 170 -4.02 -1.89 -2.54
N TYR A 171 -4.91 -0.91 -2.67
CA TYR A 171 -5.31 -0.36 -3.95
C TYR A 171 -4.40 0.80 -4.30
N ASP A 172 -3.33 0.53 -5.05
CA ASP A 172 -2.50 1.58 -5.63
C ASP A 172 -3.19 2.16 -6.87
N ILE A 173 -3.61 3.42 -6.75
CA ILE A 173 -4.37 4.12 -7.79
C ILE A 173 -3.55 4.33 -9.07
N TYR A 174 -2.24 4.55 -8.94
CA TYR A 174 -1.36 4.71 -10.10
C TYR A 174 -1.28 3.41 -10.91
N HIS A 175 -1.10 2.28 -10.23
CA HIS A 175 -1.05 0.98 -10.91
C HIS A 175 -2.39 0.64 -11.57
N MET A 176 -3.50 0.88 -10.89
CA MET A 176 -4.82 0.59 -11.45
C MET A 176 -5.24 1.57 -12.56
N GLN A 177 -4.73 2.81 -12.55
CA GLN A 177 -4.92 3.72 -13.68
C GLN A 177 -4.28 3.18 -14.96
N ILE A 178 -3.09 2.58 -14.85
CA ILE A 178 -2.37 1.99 -15.99
C ILE A 178 -3.08 0.74 -16.52
N MET A 179 -3.63 -0.08 -15.62
CA MET A 179 -4.19 -1.39 -15.95
C MET A 179 -5.65 -1.37 -16.36
N GLU A 180 -6.45 -0.51 -15.74
CA GLU A 180 -7.92 -0.60 -15.77
C GLU A 180 -8.59 0.76 -15.99
N GLY A 181 -8.04 1.85 -15.48
CA GLY A 181 -8.75 3.13 -15.45
C GLY A 181 -10.05 3.04 -14.62
N ASP A 182 -11.07 3.84 -14.97
CA ASP A 182 -12.41 3.87 -14.33
C ASP A 182 -12.37 3.89 -12.77
N ILE A 183 -11.36 4.58 -12.22
CA ILE A 183 -10.91 4.46 -10.83
C ILE A 183 -12.03 4.70 -9.82
N ILE A 184 -12.80 5.79 -9.97
CA ILE A 184 -13.84 6.16 -9.01
C ILE A 184 -14.93 5.10 -8.91
N ARG A 185 -15.34 4.52 -10.05
CA ARG A 185 -16.37 3.48 -10.08
C ARG A 185 -15.84 2.21 -9.43
N THR A 186 -14.64 1.78 -9.83
CA THR A 186 -13.98 0.59 -9.29
C THR A 186 -13.80 0.68 -7.77
N ILE A 187 -13.38 1.83 -7.24
CA ILE A 187 -13.25 2.06 -5.79
C ILE A 187 -14.61 1.91 -5.09
N ARG A 188 -15.66 2.58 -5.60
CA ARG A 188 -17.00 2.54 -4.97
C ARG A 188 -17.58 1.12 -4.93
N GLU A 189 -17.41 0.36 -6.00
CA GLU A 189 -17.93 -1.01 -6.10
C GLU A 189 -17.17 -1.98 -5.18
N ASN A 190 -15.88 -1.72 -4.93
CA ASN A 190 -14.99 -2.67 -4.25
C ASN A 190 -14.51 -2.22 -2.86
N ILE A 191 -15.01 -1.10 -2.32
CA ILE A 191 -14.46 -0.49 -1.10
C ILE A 191 -14.37 -1.44 0.10
N ARG A 192 -15.32 -2.36 0.25
CA ARG A 192 -15.31 -3.38 1.32
C ARG A 192 -14.05 -4.25 1.33
N TRP A 193 -13.41 -4.41 0.16
CA TRP A 193 -12.21 -5.21 -0.05
C TRP A 193 -10.93 -4.39 0.04
N ILE A 194 -11.00 -3.06 0.04
CA ILE A 194 -9.81 -2.19 0.06
C ILE A 194 -9.47 -1.84 1.52
N GLY A 195 -8.23 -2.14 1.91
CA GLY A 195 -7.71 -1.91 3.27
C GLY A 195 -6.82 -0.68 3.37
N HIS A 196 -6.08 -0.40 2.29
CA HIS A 196 -5.09 0.68 2.21
C HIS A 196 -5.06 1.23 0.77
N PHE A 197 -4.76 2.51 0.60
CA PHE A 197 -4.55 3.12 -0.71
C PHE A 197 -3.11 3.59 -0.85
N HIS A 198 -2.52 3.39 -2.03
CA HIS A 198 -1.34 4.14 -2.46
C HIS A 198 -1.71 5.09 -3.61
N THR A 199 -0.98 6.19 -3.73
CA THR A 199 -1.24 7.24 -4.74
C THR A 199 0.05 7.74 -5.40
N ALA A 200 0.01 7.94 -6.71
CA ALA A 200 1.05 8.65 -7.47
C ALA A 200 0.50 9.23 -8.78
N GLY A 201 1.21 10.18 -9.39
CA GLY A 201 0.88 10.68 -10.72
C GLY A 201 1.15 9.67 -11.83
N ASN A 202 0.22 9.52 -12.78
CA ASN A 202 0.40 8.74 -14.01
C ASN A 202 0.36 9.65 -15.26
N PRO A 203 1.37 9.65 -16.14
CA PRO A 203 2.53 8.76 -16.19
C PRO A 203 3.67 9.11 -15.21
N GLY A 204 4.55 8.13 -14.95
CA GLY A 204 5.86 8.34 -14.31
C GLY A 204 5.99 7.99 -12.81
N ARG A 205 4.89 7.71 -12.12
CA ARG A 205 4.86 7.48 -10.64
C ARG A 205 5.45 8.68 -9.89
N ASN A 206 5.15 9.89 -10.38
CA ASN A 206 5.68 11.15 -9.88
C ASN A 206 4.61 12.01 -9.18
N ASP A 207 4.85 13.31 -9.03
CA ASP A 207 3.92 14.28 -8.45
C ASP A 207 2.50 14.17 -9.03
N MET A 208 1.50 14.27 -8.15
CA MET A 208 0.08 14.39 -8.51
C MET A 208 -0.27 15.83 -8.89
N ASP A 209 0.31 16.31 -10.00
CA ASP A 209 0.14 17.67 -10.53
C ASP A 209 -0.66 17.68 -11.85
N GLU A 210 -0.64 18.80 -12.57
CA GLU A 210 -1.39 18.99 -13.82
C GLU A 210 -0.75 18.30 -15.05
N THR A 211 0.40 17.62 -14.87
CA THR A 211 1.09 16.92 -15.98
C THR A 211 0.77 15.42 -16.03
N GLN A 212 -0.12 14.95 -15.15
CA GLN A 212 -0.58 13.57 -15.07
C GLN A 212 -2.10 13.48 -15.30
N GLU A 213 -2.62 12.28 -15.54
CA GLU A 213 -3.96 12.04 -16.08
C GLU A 213 -5.11 12.08 -15.05
N LEU A 214 -4.83 11.87 -13.77
CA LEU A 214 -5.82 11.66 -12.71
C LEU A 214 -6.22 12.95 -12.00
N TYR A 215 -7.52 13.20 -11.83
CA TYR A 215 -7.99 14.30 -10.99
C TYR A 215 -8.22 13.84 -9.53
N TYR A 216 -7.15 13.85 -8.73
CA TYR A 216 -7.14 13.34 -7.35
C TYR A 216 -8.16 13.95 -6.39
N PRO A 217 -8.51 15.26 -6.43
CA PRO A 217 -9.56 15.79 -5.56
C PRO A 217 -10.92 15.09 -5.72
N ALA A 218 -11.27 14.67 -6.94
CA ALA A 218 -12.50 13.90 -7.16
C ALA A 218 -12.38 12.47 -6.63
N ILE A 219 -11.22 11.85 -6.77
CA ILE A 219 -10.94 10.51 -6.24
C ILE A 219 -10.99 10.52 -4.70
N ALA A 220 -10.34 11.49 -4.07
CA ALA A 220 -10.35 11.66 -2.61
C ALA A 220 -11.77 11.84 -2.07
N ARG A 221 -12.61 12.68 -2.72
CA ARG A 221 -14.03 12.81 -2.35
C ARG A 221 -14.79 11.50 -2.52
N ALA A 222 -14.58 10.79 -3.62
CA ALA A 222 -15.22 9.50 -3.83
C ALA A 222 -14.83 8.47 -2.75
N ILE A 223 -13.56 8.41 -2.35
CA ILE A 223 -13.09 7.57 -1.23
C ILE A 223 -13.82 7.99 0.06
N LYS A 224 -13.84 9.28 0.39
CA LYS A 224 -14.54 9.79 1.58
C LYS A 224 -16.03 9.42 1.60
N GLU A 225 -16.72 9.55 0.47
CA GLU A 225 -18.15 9.23 0.33
C GLU A 225 -18.47 7.75 0.55
N THR A 226 -17.50 6.86 0.35
CA THR A 226 -17.68 5.42 0.67
C THR A 226 -17.70 5.14 2.17
N GLY A 227 -17.32 6.11 3.01
CA GLY A 227 -17.15 5.93 4.46
C GLY A 227 -15.83 5.27 4.84
N TYR A 228 -14.88 5.13 3.92
CA TYR A 228 -13.53 4.63 4.20
C TYR A 228 -12.83 5.49 5.25
N ASP A 229 -12.38 4.86 6.34
CA ASP A 229 -11.89 5.50 7.57
C ASP A 229 -10.45 5.13 7.95
N ARG A 230 -9.71 4.52 7.01
CA ARG A 230 -8.35 4.00 7.24
C ARG A 230 -7.29 4.95 6.68
N TRP A 231 -6.41 4.47 5.80
CA TRP A 231 -5.17 5.14 5.41
C TRP A 231 -5.07 5.38 3.90
N VAL A 232 -4.57 6.56 3.54
CA VAL A 232 -4.12 6.87 2.19
C VAL A 232 -2.63 7.22 2.24
N GLY A 233 -1.81 6.36 1.65
CA GLY A 233 -0.36 6.52 1.52
C GLY A 233 0.04 7.17 0.21
N HIS A 234 0.90 8.17 0.26
CA HIS A 234 1.46 8.79 -0.94
C HIS A 234 2.81 8.14 -1.30
N GLU A 235 2.83 7.40 -2.41
CA GLU A 235 3.97 6.60 -2.87
C GLU A 235 4.42 7.05 -4.26
N PHE A 236 5.13 8.18 -4.32
CA PHE A 236 5.54 8.79 -5.58
C PHE A 236 6.95 9.38 -5.49
N ILE A 237 7.64 9.48 -6.62
CA ILE A 237 8.97 10.09 -6.72
C ILE A 237 8.83 11.56 -7.13
N PRO A 238 9.19 12.54 -6.29
CA PRO A 238 9.12 13.94 -6.67
C PRO A 238 10.02 14.28 -7.87
N LYS A 239 9.50 15.03 -8.84
CA LYS A 239 10.27 15.59 -9.98
C LYS A 239 11.21 16.72 -9.55
N GLY A 240 10.80 17.48 -8.53
CA GLY A 240 11.51 18.64 -8.03
C GLY A 240 12.58 18.30 -6.98
N ASN A 241 13.31 19.34 -6.55
CA ASN A 241 14.34 19.24 -5.51
C ASN A 241 13.87 19.60 -4.10
N ASP A 242 12.57 19.84 -3.93
CA ASP A 242 11.97 20.19 -2.64
C ASP A 242 10.97 19.09 -2.24
N THR A 243 11.44 18.18 -1.40
CA THR A 243 10.66 17.08 -0.83
C THR A 243 9.41 17.59 -0.11
N PHE A 244 9.53 18.65 0.70
CA PHE A 244 8.42 19.11 1.52
C PHE A 244 7.36 19.84 0.72
N ALA A 245 7.74 20.56 -0.34
CA ALA A 245 6.77 21.12 -1.28
C ALA A 245 5.99 20.02 -2.01
N ALA A 246 6.65 18.94 -2.42
CA ALA A 246 5.99 17.80 -3.05
C ALA A 246 5.02 17.09 -2.10
N LEU A 247 5.48 16.76 -0.88
CA LEU A 247 4.63 16.18 0.16
C LEU A 247 3.44 17.07 0.52
N ARG A 248 3.63 18.39 0.59
CA ARG A 248 2.54 19.33 0.87
C ARG A 248 1.51 19.31 -0.26
N ARG A 249 1.94 19.38 -1.53
CA ARG A 249 1.00 19.30 -2.67
C ARG A 249 0.19 18.02 -2.64
N ALA A 250 0.82 16.87 -2.40
CA ALA A 250 0.13 15.59 -2.30
C ALA A 250 -0.94 15.60 -1.18
N TYR A 251 -0.54 16.04 0.02
CA TYR A 251 -1.42 16.12 1.19
C TYR A 251 -2.66 17.01 0.96
N GLU A 252 -2.49 18.16 0.28
CA GLU A 252 -3.60 19.06 -0.02
C GLU A 252 -4.64 18.43 -0.96
N GLN A 253 -4.26 17.52 -1.88
CA GLN A 253 -5.21 16.86 -2.79
C GLN A 253 -6.25 15.99 -2.05
N PHE A 254 -5.92 15.56 -0.83
CA PHE A 254 -6.72 14.65 -0.01
C PHE A 254 -7.33 15.32 1.23
N LYS A 255 -7.26 16.66 1.34
CA LYS A 255 -8.04 17.42 2.32
C LYS A 255 -9.49 17.58 1.88
N VAL A 256 -10.26 16.50 2.00
CA VAL A 256 -11.68 16.44 1.62
C VAL A 256 -12.64 16.29 2.77
#